data_AF-A0A0A2MZH2-F1
#
_entry.id   AF-A0A0A2MZH2-F1
#
_cell.length_a   1.000
_cell.length_b   1.000
_cell.length_c   1.000
_cell.angle_alpha   90.00
_cell.angle_beta   90.00
_cell.angle_gamma   90.00
#
_symmetry.space_group_name_H-M   'P 1'
#
loop_
_entity.id
_entity.type
_entity.pdbx_description
1 polymer ?
#
loop_
_entity_poly.entity_id
_entity_poly.type
_entity_poly.pdbx_seq_one_letter_code
_entity_poly.pdbx_strand_id
1 'polypeptide(L)'
;MVCFDSQTDTWEQADEKVRVMWKYFGPNFRCYNYSDSVATDMNFLKFTVDMNFSVPVLAAVKLWKIDINVVDTYDGKTLMDFLLKRIEYVKNSPPVDHVRVSELQRLYDLLRKNGGKHAHEL
;
A
#
# COMPACT_ATOMS: atom_id res chain seq x y z
N MET A 1 18.41 2.50 -15.27
CA MET A 1 17.87 1.75 -14.12
C MET A 1 18.07 0.29 -14.42
N VAL A 2 18.81 -0.45 -13.58
CA VAL A 2 19.11 -1.86 -13.84
C VAL A 2 18.22 -2.69 -12.93
N CYS A 3 17.57 -3.72 -13.47
CA CYS A 3 16.81 -4.69 -12.69
C CYS A 3 17.71 -5.38 -11.65
N PHE A 4 17.09 -6.03 -10.66
CA PHE A 4 17.81 -6.93 -9.77
C PHE A 4 18.46 -8.06 -10.58
N ASP A 5 19.73 -8.31 -10.31
CA ASP A 5 20.51 -9.41 -10.84
C ASP A 5 20.92 -10.33 -9.68
N SER A 6 20.29 -11.50 -9.61
CA SER A 6 20.52 -12.47 -8.54
C SER A 6 21.93 -13.07 -8.52
N GLN A 7 22.72 -12.90 -9.59
CA GLN A 7 24.09 -13.43 -9.65
C GLN A 7 25.11 -12.44 -9.09
N THR A 8 24.80 -11.14 -9.11
CA THR A 8 25.77 -10.08 -8.78
C THR A 8 25.33 -9.17 -7.64
N ASP A 9 24.02 -9.00 -7.44
CA ASP A 9 23.51 -8.09 -6.42
C ASP A 9 23.47 -8.77 -5.04
N THR A 10 23.86 -8.01 -4.02
CA THR A 10 23.52 -8.34 -2.63
C THR A 10 22.06 -8.02 -2.32
N TRP A 11 21.56 -8.51 -1.20
CA TRP A 11 20.21 -8.18 -0.72
C TRP A 11 20.03 -6.68 -0.47
N GLU A 12 21.06 -6.00 0.02
CA GLU A 12 21.03 -4.55 0.24
C GLU A 12 20.91 -3.79 -1.08
N GLN A 13 21.58 -4.26 -2.13
CA GLN A 13 21.48 -3.68 -3.48
C GLN A 13 20.10 -3.95 -4.09
N ALA A 14 19.52 -5.13 -3.85
CA ALA A 14 18.16 -5.45 -4.26
C ALA A 14 17.15 -4.50 -3.61
N ASP A 15 17.24 -4.31 -2.29
CA ASP A 15 16.36 -3.40 -1.54
C ASP A 15 16.48 -1.94 -2.02
N GLU A 16 17.70 -1.49 -2.32
CA GLU A 16 17.93 -0.15 -2.85
C GLU A 16 17.32 0.01 -4.25
N LYS A 17 17.44 -0.99 -5.12
CA LYS A 17 16.79 -0.99 -6.44
C LYS A 17 15.27 -0.92 -6.31
N VAL A 18 14.67 -1.61 -5.33
CA VAL A 18 13.23 -1.51 -5.05
C VAL A 18 12.85 -0.11 -4.56
N ARG A 19 13.61 0.50 -3.65
CA ARG A 19 13.36 1.88 -3.19
C ARG A 19 13.45 2.89 -4.33
N VAL A 20 14.46 2.77 -5.18
CA VAL A 20 14.63 3.61 -6.37
C VAL A 20 13.45 3.42 -7.33
N MET A 21 13.09 2.18 -7.66
CA MET A 21 11.94 1.88 -8.51
C MET A 21 10.66 2.50 -7.94
N TRP A 22 10.42 2.31 -6.64
CA TRP A 22 9.24 2.87 -5.98
C TRP A 22 9.22 4.40 -5.99
N LYS A 23 10.35 5.06 -5.75
CA LYS A 23 10.45 6.52 -5.79
C LYS A 23 10.02 7.09 -7.15
N TYR A 24 10.42 6.44 -8.25
CA TYR A 24 10.13 6.93 -9.60
C TYR A 24 8.77 6.47 -10.13
N PHE A 25 8.36 5.24 -9.82
CA PHE A 25 7.18 4.62 -10.43
C PHE A 25 6.05 4.36 -9.44
N GLY A 26 6.32 4.26 -8.14
CA GLY A 26 5.35 3.94 -7.09
C GLY A 26 4.08 4.81 -7.12
N PRO A 27 4.17 6.15 -7.28
CA PRO A 27 2.97 7.00 -7.39
C PRO A 27 2.05 6.67 -8.58
N ASN A 28 2.61 6.08 -9.64
CA ASN A 28 1.89 5.71 -10.86
C ASN A 28 1.73 4.20 -11.02
N PHE A 29 2.17 3.40 -10.04
CA PHE A 29 2.06 1.96 -10.10
C PHE A 29 0.64 1.55 -9.68
N ARG A 30 -0.12 1.03 -10.64
CA ARG A 30 -1.58 0.87 -10.56
C ARG A 30 -2.02 -0.42 -11.23
N CYS A 31 -3.18 -0.92 -10.82
CA CYS A 31 -3.88 -2.00 -11.51
C CYS A 31 -5.11 -1.42 -12.19
N TYR A 32 -5.11 -1.45 -13.53
CA TYR A 32 -6.14 -0.83 -14.36
C TYR A 32 -7.30 -1.80 -14.65
N ASN A 33 -8.50 -1.23 -14.81
CA ASN A 33 -9.69 -1.93 -15.32
C ASN A 33 -10.08 -3.19 -14.52
N TYR A 34 -10.04 -3.12 -13.19
CA TYR A 34 -10.43 -4.23 -12.32
C TYR A 34 -11.83 -4.00 -11.74
N SER A 35 -12.86 -4.49 -12.44
CA SER A 35 -14.28 -4.19 -12.14
C SER A 35 -14.70 -4.52 -10.71
N ASP A 36 -14.06 -5.51 -10.10
CA ASP A 36 -14.45 -6.06 -8.80
C ASP A 36 -13.72 -5.38 -7.64
N SER A 37 -12.86 -4.40 -7.92
CA SER A 37 -12.11 -3.66 -6.90
C SER A 37 -12.53 -2.19 -6.85
N VAL A 38 -12.82 -1.71 -5.64
CA VAL A 38 -13.06 -0.27 -5.39
C VAL A 38 -11.78 0.55 -5.48
N ALA A 39 -10.64 -0.11 -5.57
CA ALA A 39 -9.31 0.46 -5.78
C ALA A 39 -8.80 0.26 -7.21
N THR A 40 -9.68 -0.02 -8.19
CA THR A 40 -9.31 0.07 -9.61
C THR A 40 -8.71 1.44 -9.92
N ASP A 41 -7.63 1.44 -10.71
CA ASP A 41 -6.93 2.64 -11.19
C ASP A 41 -6.27 3.49 -10.08
N MET A 42 -6.37 3.04 -8.83
CA MET A 42 -5.67 3.58 -7.67
C MET A 42 -4.27 2.97 -7.51
N ASN A 43 -3.49 3.54 -6.60
CA ASN A 43 -2.18 3.07 -6.22
C ASN A 43 -2.19 1.57 -5.88
N PHE A 44 -1.17 0.86 -6.34
CA PHE A 44 -0.99 -0.59 -6.19
C PHE A 44 -1.18 -1.06 -4.74
N LEU A 45 -0.69 -0.32 -3.73
CA LEU A 45 -0.85 -0.74 -2.34
C LEU A 45 -2.31 -0.71 -1.90
N LYS A 46 -3.10 0.29 -2.34
CA LYS A 46 -4.55 0.33 -2.07
C LYS A 46 -5.27 -0.83 -2.74
N PHE A 47 -4.91 -1.14 -3.99
CA PHE A 47 -5.43 -2.28 -4.73
C PHE A 47 -5.15 -3.60 -3.99
N THR A 48 -3.91 -3.82 -3.54
CA THR A 48 -3.55 -5.05 -2.80
C THR A 48 -4.31 -5.17 -1.49
N VAL A 49 -4.54 -4.04 -0.78
CA VAL A 49 -5.41 -4.03 0.40
C VAL A 49 -6.81 -4.46 0.01
N ASP A 50 -7.41 -3.86 -1.02
CA ASP A 50 -8.78 -4.17 -1.41
C ASP A 50 -8.98 -5.64 -1.80
N MET A 51 -8.01 -6.22 -2.51
CA MET A 51 -7.95 -7.63 -2.91
C MET A 51 -7.64 -8.60 -1.76
N ASN A 52 -7.66 -8.13 -0.51
CA ASN A 52 -7.31 -8.90 0.69
C ASN A 52 -5.89 -9.49 0.66
N PHE A 53 -4.96 -8.82 -0.01
CA PHE A 53 -3.57 -9.24 -0.15
C PHE A 53 -2.62 -8.27 0.56
N SER A 54 -2.33 -8.54 1.83
CA SER A 54 -1.58 -7.63 2.71
C SER A 54 -0.06 -7.70 2.55
N VAL A 55 0.47 -8.77 1.93
CA VAL A 55 1.91 -9.03 1.83
C VAL A 55 2.69 -7.85 1.22
N PRO A 56 2.24 -7.19 0.14
CA PRO A 56 2.96 -6.06 -0.44
C PRO A 56 3.06 -4.87 0.52
N VAL A 57 2.02 -4.58 1.31
CA VAL A 57 2.05 -3.52 2.32
C VAL A 57 3.05 -3.86 3.43
N LEU A 58 3.07 -5.12 3.87
CA LEU A 58 4.05 -5.58 4.87
C LEU A 58 5.48 -5.46 4.35
N ALA A 59 5.73 -5.87 3.11
CA ALA A 59 7.05 -5.80 2.48
C ALA A 59 7.50 -4.34 2.27
N ALA A 60 6.60 -3.47 1.81
CA ALA A 60 6.84 -2.04 1.65
C ALA A 60 7.39 -1.40 2.94
N VAL A 61 6.78 -1.74 4.08
CA VAL A 61 7.14 -1.15 5.37
C VAL A 61 8.35 -1.85 6.01
N LYS A 62 8.35 -3.19 6.06
CA LYS A 62 9.31 -3.94 6.89
C LYS A 62 10.60 -4.32 6.16
N LEU A 63 10.51 -4.60 4.86
CA LEU A 63 11.65 -5.07 4.07
C LEU A 63 12.26 -3.89 3.32
N TRP A 64 11.51 -3.34 2.38
CA TRP A 64 12.04 -2.37 1.43
C TRP A 64 12.15 -0.96 2.01
N LYS A 65 11.36 -0.64 3.04
CA LYS A 65 11.28 0.67 3.69
C LYS A 65 11.07 1.78 2.66
N ILE A 66 10.14 1.54 1.74
CA ILE A 66 9.79 2.51 0.70
C ILE A 66 8.96 3.64 1.28
N ASP A 67 8.93 4.77 0.60
CA ASP A 67 8.06 5.88 0.99
C ASP A 67 6.58 5.50 0.80
N ILE A 68 5.86 5.36 1.92
CA ILE A 68 4.44 5.04 1.96
C ILE A 68 3.54 6.28 1.97
N ASN A 69 4.14 7.49 2.09
CA ASN A 69 3.45 8.76 2.18
C ASN A 69 3.17 9.36 0.80
N VAL A 70 2.65 8.53 -0.09
CA VAL A 70 2.35 8.90 -1.47
C VAL A 70 0.87 9.27 -1.57
N VAL A 71 0.61 10.48 -2.07
CA VAL A 71 -0.73 10.90 -2.49
C VAL A 71 -1.02 10.29 -3.84
N ASP A 72 -2.03 9.44 -3.88
CA ASP A 72 -2.50 8.85 -5.12
C ASP A 72 -3.24 9.91 -5.95
N THR A 73 -2.81 10.13 -7.18
CA THR A 73 -3.40 11.18 -8.03
C THR A 73 -4.80 10.82 -8.52
N TYR A 74 -5.23 9.55 -8.40
CA TYR A 74 -6.57 9.13 -8.81
C TYR A 74 -7.67 9.67 -7.89
N ASP A 75 -7.47 9.57 -6.56
CA ASP A 75 -8.47 9.94 -5.56
C ASP A 75 -8.01 11.02 -4.57
N GLY A 76 -6.76 11.49 -4.69
CA GLY A 76 -6.17 12.50 -3.81
C GLY A 76 -5.88 12.01 -2.39
N LYS A 77 -5.81 10.69 -2.17
CA LYS A 77 -5.70 10.08 -0.84
C LYS A 77 -4.44 9.24 -0.67
N THR A 78 -3.94 9.13 0.55
CA THR A 78 -2.85 8.19 0.86
C THR A 78 -3.39 6.78 1.14
N LEU A 79 -2.49 5.83 1.35
CA LEU A 79 -2.86 4.49 1.83
C LEU A 79 -3.52 4.53 3.22
N MET A 80 -3.15 5.48 4.07
CA MET A 80 -3.75 5.67 5.40
C MET A 80 -5.23 6.07 5.30
N ASP A 81 -5.53 7.05 4.44
CA ASP A 81 -6.89 7.49 4.17
C ASP A 81 -7.76 6.35 3.60
N PHE A 82 -7.17 5.57 2.69
CA PHE A 82 -7.86 4.43 2.10
C PHE A 82 -8.18 3.34 3.14
N LEU A 83 -7.21 2.96 3.97
CA LEU A 83 -7.43 1.98 5.04
C LEU A 83 -8.51 2.42 6.03
N LEU A 84 -8.48 3.68 6.46
CA LEU A 84 -9.50 4.22 7.36
C LEU A 84 -10.90 4.10 6.75
N LYS A 85 -11.06 4.49 5.48
CA LYS A 85 -12.33 4.35 4.75
C LYS A 85 -12.78 2.89 4.64
N ARG A 86 -11.87 1.94 4.39
CA ARG A 86 -12.23 0.52 4.32
C ARG A 86 -12.60 -0.04 5.69
N ILE A 87 -11.92 0.35 6.76
CA ILE A 87 -12.28 -0.03 8.14
C ILE A 87 -13.71 0.44 8.45
N GLU A 88 -14.01 1.70 8.18
CA GLU A 88 -15.34 2.28 8.39
C GLU A 88 -16.41 1.57 7.54
N TYR A 89 -16.12 1.31 6.27
CA TYR A 89 -17.03 0.58 5.39
C TYR A 89 -17.38 -0.80 5.94
N VAL A 90 -16.37 -1.60 6.31
CA VAL A 90 -16.61 -2.98 6.80
C VAL A 90 -17.34 -2.96 8.15
N LYS A 91 -17.01 -2.03 9.05
CA LYS A 91 -17.71 -1.87 10.34
C LYS A 91 -19.19 -1.52 10.18
N ASN A 92 -19.53 -0.78 9.12
CA ASN A 92 -20.88 -0.31 8.86
C ASN A 92 -21.66 -1.15 7.83
N SER A 93 -21.11 -2.28 7.38
CA SER A 93 -21.74 -3.17 6.39
C SER A 93 -22.18 -4.48 7.06
N PRO A 94 -23.48 -4.68 7.37
CA PRO A 94 -23.97 -5.95 7.92
C PRO A 94 -23.99 -7.08 6.87
N PRO A 95 -23.63 -8.32 7.25
CA PRO A 95 -23.04 -8.71 8.53
C PRO A 95 -21.60 -8.20 8.66
N VAL A 96 -21.25 -7.70 9.85
CA VAL A 96 -19.92 -7.13 10.11
C VAL A 96 -18.86 -8.23 10.10
N ASP A 97 -17.86 -8.09 9.21
CA ASP A 97 -16.69 -8.97 9.18
C ASP A 97 -15.61 -8.47 10.16
N HIS A 98 -15.67 -8.96 11.40
CA HIS A 98 -14.73 -8.60 12.46
C HIS A 98 -13.28 -9.02 12.18
N VAL A 99 -13.07 -10.11 11.42
CA VAL A 99 -11.72 -10.57 11.05
C VAL A 99 -11.10 -9.54 10.13
N ARG A 100 -11.84 -9.14 9.10
CA ARG A 100 -11.38 -8.15 8.13
C ARG A 100 -11.13 -6.78 8.76
N VAL A 101 -12.01 -6.32 9.66
CA VAL A 101 -11.79 -5.09 10.43
C VAL A 101 -10.48 -5.15 11.21
N SER A 102 -10.20 -6.28 11.87
CA SER A 102 -9.00 -6.47 12.67
C SER A 102 -7.73 -6.46 11.82
N GLU A 103 -7.77 -7.07 10.63
CA GLU A 103 -6.65 -7.06 9.68
C GLU A 103 -6.35 -5.66 9.15
N LEU A 104 -7.38 -4.93 8.72
CA LEU A 104 -7.21 -3.56 8.23
C LEU A 104 -6.68 -2.63 9.33
N GLN A 105 -7.18 -2.78 10.57
CA GLN A 105 -6.67 -2.01 11.71
C GLN A 105 -5.19 -2.31 11.99
N ARG A 106 -4.77 -3.59 11.93
CA ARG A 106 -3.36 -3.96 12.08
C ARG A 106 -2.46 -3.34 11.02
N LEU A 107 -2.93 -3.27 9.77
CA LEU A 107 -2.20 -2.61 8.69
C LEU A 107 -2.11 -1.10 8.92
N TYR A 108 -3.21 -0.48 9.33
CA TYR A 108 -3.25 0.95 9.66
C TYR A 108 -2.26 1.28 10.79
N ASP A 109 -2.29 0.52 11.89
CA ASP A 109 -1.41 0.73 13.03
C ASP A 109 0.06 0.49 12.66
N LEU A 110 0.34 -0.52 11.81
CA LEU A 110 1.68 -0.77 11.28
C LEU A 110 2.18 0.43 10.48
N LEU A 111 1.38 0.96 9.55
CA LEU A 111 1.78 2.10 8.74
C LEU A 111 1.99 3.32 9.63
N ARG A 112 1.07 3.62 10.56
CA ARG A 112 1.22 4.75 11.47
C ARG A 112 2.48 4.67 12.32
N LYS A 113 2.78 3.48 12.87
CA LYS A 113 4.02 3.22 13.63
C LYS A 113 5.28 3.46 12.79
N ASN A 114 5.20 3.30 11.47
CA ASN A 114 6.31 3.50 10.55
C ASN A 114 6.22 4.85 9.81
N GLY A 115 5.51 5.84 10.37
CA GLY A 115 5.47 7.20 9.84
C GLY A 115 4.47 7.41 8.70
N GLY A 116 3.53 6.49 8.51
CA GLY A 116 2.42 6.63 7.58
C GLY A 116 1.50 7.79 7.97
N LYS A 117 1.18 8.62 6.99
CA LYS A 117 0.41 9.85 7.14
C LYS A 117 -0.82 9.87 6.25
N HIS A 118 -1.85 10.56 6.70
CA HIS A 118 -2.99 10.97 5.90
C HIS A 118 -2.60 12.11 4.96
N ALA A 119 -3.34 12.29 3.86
CA ALA A 119 -3.05 13.34 2.89
C ALA A 119 -3.00 14.75 3.51
N HIS A 120 -3.81 15.02 4.53
CA HIS A 120 -3.85 16.30 5.23
C HIS A 120 -2.67 16.56 6.18
N GLU A 121 -1.80 15.56 6.39
CA GLU A 121 -0.61 15.64 7.27
C GLU A 121 0.71 15.69 6.47
N LEU A 122 0.61 15.69 5.13
CA LEU A 122 1.73 15.75 4.19
C LEU A 122 2.13 17.18 3.86
#